data_AF-A0A8S9WDB0-F1
#
_entry.id   AF-A0A8S9WDB0-F1
#
_cell.length_a   1.000
_cell.length_b   1.000
_cell.length_c   1.000
_cell.angle_alpha   90.00
_cell.angle_beta   90.00
_cell.angle_gamma   90.00
#
_symmetry.space_group_name_H-M   'P 1'
#
loop_
_entity.id
_entity.type
_entity.pdbx_description
1 polymer ?
#
loop_
_entity_poly.entity_id
_entity_poly.type
_entity_poly.pdbx_seq_one_letter_code
_entity_poly.pdbx_strand_id
1 'polypeptide(L)'
;RLAEEIILWSSSEFNFVRVSVEYVTGSSIMPQKRNPDYVELIRARTGTVYGCLMSVLSICKALPYSYNRDLQEVTPHLLTATNISASSVSVMKSIVEKLELNKEEMAKQAQVGFTTATELADTIVRETGVSFRTAHKLVADLVNEGVALKANRGVSEVLNELDAFSTRAIGKKLSARGLTEKKVTDALNIVSSIEKRNIKGGPAKRELRRMIRARKTNLEKDDKLIGLKGEKVRKSLDDLAKEVKRKARIITVMKR
;
A
#
# COMPACT_ATOMS: atom_id res chain seq x y z
N ARG A 1 8.25 3.63 -0.08
CA ARG A 1 7.47 2.37 -0.10
C ARG A 1 6.53 2.32 -1.30
N LEU A 2 5.42 3.08 -1.35
CA LEU A 2 4.52 3.06 -2.53
C LEU A 2 5.24 3.32 -3.86
N ALA A 3 6.22 4.23 -3.87
CA ALA A 3 7.06 4.46 -5.04
C ALA A 3 7.78 3.19 -5.54
N GLU A 4 8.30 2.37 -4.63
CA GLU A 4 8.93 1.08 -4.96
C GLU A 4 7.95 0.14 -5.64
N GLU A 5 6.76 0.00 -5.06
CA GLU A 5 5.71 -0.86 -5.60
C GLU A 5 5.32 -0.43 -7.01
N ILE A 6 5.12 0.87 -7.24
CA ILE A 6 4.78 1.37 -8.58
C ILE A 6 5.91 1.10 -9.57
N ILE A 7 7.17 1.32 -9.19
CA ILE A 7 8.33 1.05 -10.05
C ILE A 7 8.34 -0.43 -10.45
N LEU A 8 8.25 -1.35 -9.47
CA LEU A 8 8.21 -2.79 -9.71
C LEU A 8 7.01 -3.20 -10.57
N TRP A 9 5.81 -2.76 -10.21
CA TRP A 9 4.58 -3.09 -10.92
C TRP A 9 4.55 -2.54 -12.35
N SER A 10 5.30 -1.47 -12.63
CA SER A 10 5.41 -0.86 -13.97
C SER A 10 6.52 -1.44 -14.83
N SER A 11 7.33 -2.37 -14.29
CA SER A 11 8.40 -3.03 -15.06
C SER A 11 7.82 -3.90 -16.17
N SER A 12 8.64 -4.21 -17.18
CA SER A 12 8.25 -5.11 -18.28
C SER A 12 7.87 -6.50 -17.82
N GLU A 13 8.48 -6.97 -16.74
CA GLU A 13 8.31 -8.32 -16.19
C GLU A 13 6.98 -8.47 -15.45
N PHE A 14 6.55 -7.41 -14.73
CA PHE A 14 5.28 -7.42 -14.00
C PHE A 14 4.11 -6.90 -14.84
N ASN A 15 4.29 -5.73 -15.48
CA ASN A 15 3.30 -5.08 -16.31
C ASN A 15 1.89 -4.98 -15.66
N PHE A 16 1.84 -4.78 -14.34
CA PHE A 16 0.59 -4.66 -13.56
C PHE A 16 -0.02 -3.28 -13.65
N VAL A 17 0.84 -2.25 -13.71
CA VAL A 17 0.39 -0.87 -13.79
C VAL A 17 1.13 -0.13 -14.89
N ARG A 18 0.46 0.84 -15.49
CA ARG A 18 1.07 1.76 -16.45
C ARG A 18 1.00 3.18 -15.91
N VAL A 19 2.18 3.75 -15.67
CA VAL A 19 2.31 5.17 -15.30
C VAL A 19 1.97 6.03 -16.52
N SER A 20 1.19 7.09 -16.29
CA SER A 20 0.76 8.03 -17.34
C SER A 20 1.97 8.70 -18.02
N VAL A 21 1.81 9.05 -19.29
CA VAL A 21 2.87 9.67 -20.14
C VAL A 21 3.42 10.95 -19.51
N GLU A 22 2.58 11.72 -18.81
CA GLU A 22 2.98 12.95 -18.12
C GLU A 22 4.01 12.74 -16.98
N TYR A 23 4.10 11.51 -16.47
CA TYR A 23 4.95 11.15 -15.32
C TYR A 23 6.00 10.10 -15.67
N VAL A 24 6.28 9.90 -16.95
CA VAL A 24 7.38 9.07 -17.42
C VAL A 24 8.26 9.84 -18.38
N THR A 25 9.53 9.44 -18.47
CA THR A 25 10.46 9.97 -19.47
C THR A 25 10.88 8.85 -20.43
N GLY A 26 11.29 9.25 -21.63
CA GLY A 26 11.94 8.36 -22.59
C GLY A 26 13.45 8.29 -22.35
N SER A 27 14.10 7.26 -22.90
CA SER A 27 15.56 7.26 -23.06
C SER A 27 15.94 7.89 -24.39
N SER A 28 17.06 8.63 -24.42
CA SER A 28 17.63 9.19 -25.66
C SER A 28 18.18 8.11 -26.61
N ILE A 29 18.44 6.90 -26.11
CA ILE A 29 19.02 5.78 -26.90
C ILE A 29 17.99 4.66 -27.13
N MET A 30 17.14 4.39 -26.14
CA MET A 30 16.16 3.30 -26.20
C MET A 30 14.73 3.84 -26.38
N PRO A 31 14.17 3.84 -27.61
CA PRO A 31 12.88 4.46 -27.91
C PRO A 31 11.68 3.80 -27.21
N GLN A 32 11.79 2.52 -26.86
CA GLN A 32 10.76 1.77 -26.13
C GLN A 32 10.79 2.02 -24.61
N LYS A 33 11.88 2.59 -24.08
CA LYS A 33 12.10 2.69 -22.64
C LYS A 33 11.25 3.83 -22.05
N ARG A 34 10.39 3.48 -21.10
CA ARG A 34 9.54 4.40 -20.34
C ARG A 34 9.93 4.35 -18.88
N ASN A 35 10.60 5.39 -18.39
CA ASN A 35 11.11 5.43 -17.03
C ASN A 35 10.13 6.14 -16.11
N PRO A 36 9.73 5.55 -14.98
CA PRO A 36 8.89 6.21 -13.98
C PRO A 36 9.71 7.21 -13.11
N ASP A 37 10.46 8.10 -13.74
CA ASP A 37 11.44 9.00 -13.08
C ASP A 37 10.84 9.79 -11.93
N TYR A 38 9.61 10.30 -12.07
CA TYR A 38 8.96 11.05 -10.99
C TYR A 38 8.74 10.17 -9.74
N VAL A 39 8.42 8.89 -9.94
CA VAL A 39 8.26 7.91 -8.87
C VAL A 39 9.63 7.62 -8.23
N GLU A 40 10.67 7.46 -9.04
CA GLU A 40 12.05 7.27 -8.57
C GLU A 40 12.56 8.47 -7.77
N LEU A 41 12.31 9.69 -8.24
CA LEU A 41 12.67 10.92 -7.55
C LEU A 41 11.93 11.07 -6.23
N ILE A 42 10.64 10.72 -6.16
CA ILE A 42 9.89 10.70 -4.90
C ILE A 42 10.51 9.70 -3.91
N ARG A 43 10.94 8.52 -4.38
CA ARG A 43 11.69 7.56 -3.56
C ARG A 43 13.00 8.17 -3.06
N ALA A 44 13.80 8.76 -3.94
CA ALA A 44 15.09 9.37 -3.60
C ALA A 44 14.97 10.54 -2.61
N ARG A 45 13.95 11.39 -2.77
CA ARG A 45 13.66 12.54 -1.89
C ARG A 45 13.42 12.15 -0.43
N THR A 46 13.04 10.90 -0.17
CA THR A 46 12.96 10.37 1.21
C THR A 46 14.33 10.47 1.90
N GLY A 47 15.43 10.21 1.18
CA GLY A 47 16.79 10.36 1.69
C GLY A 47 17.12 11.79 2.08
N THR A 48 16.70 12.78 1.29
CA THR A 48 16.87 14.20 1.64
C THR A 48 16.10 14.58 2.92
N VAL A 49 14.89 14.07 3.09
CA VAL A 49 14.09 14.30 4.32
C VAL A 49 14.78 13.68 5.54
N TYR A 50 15.35 12.48 5.41
CA TYR A 50 16.15 11.87 6.48
C TYR A 50 17.41 12.69 6.79
N GLY A 51 18.09 13.21 5.78
CA GLY A 51 19.21 14.14 5.97
C GLY A 51 18.81 15.37 6.79
N CYS A 52 17.68 15.99 6.44
CA CYS A 52 17.15 17.13 7.19
C CYS A 52 16.85 16.78 8.65
N LEU A 53 16.24 15.61 8.90
CA LEU A 53 15.99 15.13 10.27
C LEU A 53 17.29 14.98 11.06
N MET A 54 18.31 14.35 10.47
CA MET A 54 19.60 14.16 11.13
C MET A 54 20.31 15.48 11.41
N SER A 55 20.24 16.46 10.50
CA SER A 55 20.75 17.81 10.73
C SER A 55 20.05 18.46 11.92
N VAL A 56 18.71 18.44 11.96
CA VAL A 56 17.94 19.03 13.07
C VAL A 56 18.28 18.39 14.41
N LEU A 57 18.31 17.05 14.48
CA LEU A 57 18.67 16.34 15.72
C LEU A 57 20.10 16.68 16.19
N SER A 58 21.04 16.83 15.24
CA SER A 58 22.44 17.13 15.55
C SER A 58 22.62 18.57 16.03
N ILE A 59 21.93 19.54 15.42
CA ILE A 59 21.96 20.95 15.87
C ILE A 59 21.39 21.09 17.28
N CYS A 60 20.30 20.37 17.57
CA CYS A 60 19.66 20.41 18.89
C CYS A 60 20.43 19.65 19.98
N LYS A 61 21.42 18.83 19.62
CA LYS A 61 22.14 17.96 20.55
C LYS A 61 22.96 18.80 21.52
N ALA A 62 22.78 18.54 22.82
CA ALA A 62 23.60 19.10 23.91
C ALA A 62 23.62 20.63 24.01
N LEU A 63 22.57 21.31 23.50
CA LEU A 63 22.38 22.73 23.76
C LEU A 63 22.09 22.96 25.26
N PRO A 64 22.83 23.86 25.94
CA PRO A 64 22.50 24.23 27.31
C PRO A 64 21.19 25.05 27.34
N TYR A 65 20.49 25.06 28.46
CA TYR A 65 19.40 26.03 28.65
C TYR A 65 19.97 27.46 28.74
N SER A 66 19.35 28.51 28.18
CA SER A 66 18.04 28.59 27.53
C SER A 66 18.12 28.73 25.99
N TYR A 67 17.83 29.90 25.41
CA TYR A 67 17.89 30.09 23.96
C TYR A 67 19.33 30.16 23.46
N ASN A 68 19.65 29.36 22.44
CA ASN A 68 20.93 29.39 21.73
C ASN A 68 20.70 29.77 20.27
N ARG A 69 21.60 30.56 19.70
CA ARG A 69 21.45 31.08 18.33
C ARG A 69 21.59 29.99 17.27
N ASP A 70 22.22 28.87 17.61
CA ASP A 70 22.29 27.62 16.84
C ASP A 70 20.92 27.17 16.33
N LEU A 71 19.85 27.44 17.10
CA LEU A 71 18.48 27.10 16.70
C LEU A 71 18.01 27.82 15.42
N GLN A 72 18.69 28.88 14.97
CA GLN A 72 18.41 29.51 13.68
C GLN A 72 18.72 28.56 12.51
N GLU A 73 19.71 27.67 12.65
CA GLU A 73 20.09 26.67 11.64
C GLU A 73 19.06 25.54 11.49
N VAL A 74 18.15 25.37 12.45
CA VAL A 74 17.08 24.34 12.38
C VAL A 74 16.04 24.70 11.31
N THR A 75 15.71 25.99 11.17
CA THR A 75 14.57 26.44 10.37
C THR A 75 14.68 26.07 8.89
N PRO A 76 15.82 26.29 8.20
CA PRO A 76 16.00 25.89 6.81
C PRO A 76 15.77 24.39 6.56
N HIS A 77 16.21 23.52 7.48
CA HIS A 77 16.02 22.07 7.36
C HIS A 77 14.55 21.67 7.52
N LEU A 78 13.83 22.29 8.46
CA LEU A 78 12.39 22.04 8.63
C LEU A 78 11.58 22.48 7.40
N LEU A 79 11.89 23.67 6.85
CA LEU A 79 11.24 24.17 5.64
C LEU A 79 11.54 23.27 4.44
N THR A 80 12.80 22.87 4.27
CA THR A 80 13.22 21.98 3.18
C THR A 80 12.50 20.64 3.26
N ALA A 81 12.51 19.98 4.41
CA ALA A 81 11.83 18.70 4.62
C ALA A 81 10.33 18.80 4.35
N THR A 82 9.68 19.88 4.82
CA THR A 82 8.25 20.11 4.63
C THR A 82 7.91 20.33 3.16
N ASN A 83 8.65 21.20 2.46
CA ASN A 83 8.43 21.50 1.04
C ASN A 83 8.63 20.28 0.15
N ILE A 84 9.69 19.51 0.39
CA ILE A 84 9.97 18.27 -0.34
C ILE A 84 8.86 17.24 -0.08
N SER A 85 8.43 17.07 1.17
CA SER A 85 7.37 16.13 1.51
C SER A 85 6.04 16.52 0.85
N ALA A 86 5.64 17.79 0.96
CA ALA A 86 4.39 18.30 0.40
C ALA A 86 4.34 18.17 -1.13
N SER A 87 5.41 18.59 -1.82
CA SER A 87 5.50 18.47 -3.28
C SER A 87 5.52 17.01 -3.73
N SER A 88 6.21 16.12 -3.01
CA SER A 88 6.26 14.69 -3.34
C SER A 88 4.90 14.01 -3.15
N VAL A 89 4.16 14.36 -2.09
CA VAL A 89 2.79 13.87 -1.89
C VAL A 89 1.85 14.37 -2.99
N SER A 90 1.97 15.65 -3.37
CA SER A 90 1.18 16.24 -4.45
C SER A 90 1.39 15.52 -5.79
N VAL A 91 2.64 15.29 -6.18
CA VAL A 91 2.97 14.56 -7.42
C VAL A 91 2.52 13.10 -7.34
N MET A 92 2.76 12.42 -6.21
CA MET A 92 2.31 11.03 -6.03
C MET A 92 0.79 10.90 -6.12
N LYS A 93 0.02 11.86 -5.58
CA LYS A 93 -1.43 11.91 -5.72
C LYS A 93 -1.83 11.91 -7.20
N SER A 94 -1.26 12.81 -8.01
CA SER A 94 -1.60 12.90 -9.43
C SER A 94 -1.18 11.66 -10.21
N ILE A 95 -0.07 11.02 -9.85
CA ILE A 95 0.36 9.73 -10.42
C ILE A 95 -0.68 8.64 -10.13
N VAL A 96 -1.10 8.50 -8.86
CA VAL A 96 -2.07 7.48 -8.44
C VAL A 96 -3.45 7.70 -9.07
N GLU A 97 -3.89 8.96 -9.23
CA GLU A 97 -5.16 9.29 -9.88
C GLU A 97 -5.20 8.87 -11.36
N LYS A 98 -4.05 8.90 -12.05
CA LYS A 98 -3.92 8.54 -13.47
C LYS A 98 -3.30 7.17 -13.71
N LEU A 99 -3.14 6.36 -12.66
CA LEU A 99 -2.47 5.06 -12.77
C LEU A 99 -3.39 4.06 -13.48
N GLU A 100 -2.96 3.55 -14.62
CA GLU A 100 -3.71 2.55 -15.37
C GLU A 100 -3.39 1.14 -14.83
N LEU A 101 -4.42 0.31 -14.64
CA LEU A 101 -4.27 -1.06 -14.13
C LEU A 101 -4.44 -2.07 -15.24
N ASN A 102 -3.46 -2.95 -15.44
CA ASN A 102 -3.56 -4.09 -16.34
C ASN A 102 -4.23 -5.26 -15.60
N LYS A 103 -5.57 -5.21 -15.53
CA LYS A 103 -6.37 -6.20 -14.78
C LYS A 103 -6.20 -7.62 -15.31
N GLU A 104 -5.98 -7.77 -16.62
CA GLU A 104 -5.80 -9.07 -17.26
C GLU A 104 -4.50 -9.71 -16.82
N GLU A 105 -3.38 -8.99 -16.89
CA GLU A 105 -2.09 -9.51 -16.43
C GLU A 105 -2.09 -9.76 -14.92
N MET A 106 -2.69 -8.87 -14.12
CA MET A 106 -2.86 -9.09 -12.68
C MET A 106 -3.68 -10.35 -12.38
N ALA A 107 -4.78 -10.59 -13.10
CA ALA A 107 -5.61 -11.77 -12.91
C ALA A 107 -4.89 -13.05 -13.34
N LYS A 108 -4.15 -13.00 -14.44
CA LYS A 108 -3.30 -14.09 -14.93
C LYS A 108 -2.21 -14.42 -13.91
N GLN A 109 -1.44 -13.43 -13.45
CA GLN A 109 -0.38 -13.66 -12.47
C GLN A 109 -0.91 -14.09 -11.10
N ALA A 110 -2.13 -13.69 -10.72
CA ALA A 110 -2.75 -14.22 -9.50
C ALA A 110 -3.02 -15.73 -9.55
N GLN A 111 -3.21 -16.30 -10.75
CA GLN A 111 -3.34 -17.74 -10.97
C GLN A 111 -1.98 -18.45 -10.97
N VAL A 112 -0.93 -17.72 -11.35
CA VAL A 112 0.46 -18.21 -11.37
C VAL A 112 1.02 -18.14 -9.93
N GLY A 113 1.73 -19.18 -9.49
CA GLY A 113 2.42 -19.16 -8.19
C GLY A 113 1.61 -19.66 -6.99
N PHE A 114 0.59 -20.49 -7.20
CA PHE A 114 -0.06 -21.28 -6.14
C PHE A 114 -0.63 -20.42 -4.99
N THR A 115 -1.11 -19.21 -5.30
CA THR A 115 -1.64 -18.25 -4.30
C THR A 115 -2.81 -18.80 -3.48
N THR A 116 -3.48 -19.85 -3.97
CA THR A 116 -4.59 -20.55 -3.31
C THR A 116 -4.16 -21.73 -2.44
N ALA A 117 -2.88 -22.12 -2.43
CA ALA A 117 -2.37 -23.26 -1.65
C ALA A 117 -2.71 -23.14 -0.16
N THR A 118 -2.57 -21.95 0.42
CA THR A 118 -2.92 -21.72 1.83
C THR A 118 -4.41 -21.95 2.08
N GLU A 119 -5.29 -21.50 1.18
CA GLU A 119 -6.73 -21.73 1.31
C GLU A 119 -7.09 -23.21 1.14
N LEU A 120 -6.38 -23.94 0.28
CA LEU A 120 -6.53 -25.39 0.16
C LEU A 120 -6.13 -26.09 1.47
N ALA A 121 -5.00 -25.71 2.08
CA ALA A 121 -4.58 -26.25 3.37
C ALA A 121 -5.62 -25.94 4.47
N ASP A 122 -6.10 -24.71 4.56
CA ASP A 122 -7.15 -24.32 5.52
C ASP A 122 -8.45 -25.11 5.28
N THR A 123 -8.82 -25.34 4.01
CA THR A 123 -10.00 -26.16 3.67
C THR A 123 -9.82 -27.60 4.12
N ILE A 124 -8.66 -28.21 3.90
CA ILE A 124 -8.37 -29.57 4.37
C ILE A 124 -8.53 -29.65 5.89
N VAL A 125 -8.00 -28.68 6.65
CA VAL A 125 -8.15 -28.64 8.11
C VAL A 125 -9.62 -28.54 8.52
N ARG A 126 -10.35 -27.55 7.98
CA ARG A 126 -11.76 -27.31 8.34
C ARG A 126 -12.66 -28.51 8.07
N GLU A 127 -12.43 -29.18 6.94
CA GLU A 127 -13.36 -30.19 6.44
C GLU A 127 -13.05 -31.59 6.98
N THR A 128 -11.78 -31.89 7.25
CA THR A 128 -11.35 -33.25 7.64
C THR A 128 -10.87 -33.34 9.09
N GLY A 129 -10.57 -32.21 9.73
CA GLY A 129 -10.07 -32.14 11.11
C GLY A 129 -8.62 -32.60 11.28
N VAL A 130 -7.84 -32.74 10.19
CA VAL A 130 -6.39 -33.00 10.30
C VAL A 130 -5.67 -31.74 10.78
N SER A 131 -4.49 -31.91 11.40
CA SER A 131 -3.70 -30.77 11.86
C SER A 131 -3.25 -29.88 10.67
N PHE A 132 -3.13 -28.57 10.90
CA PHE A 132 -2.63 -27.64 9.87
C PHE A 132 -1.24 -28.02 9.37
N ARG A 133 -0.35 -28.50 10.26
CA ARG A 133 0.97 -29.00 9.86
C ARG A 133 0.87 -30.14 8.84
N THR A 134 -0.05 -31.07 9.06
CA THR A 134 -0.32 -32.17 8.12
C THR A 134 -0.89 -31.62 6.81
N ALA A 135 -1.94 -30.80 6.86
CA ALA A 135 -2.56 -30.22 5.67
C ALA A 135 -1.56 -29.42 4.83
N HIS A 136 -0.75 -28.58 5.48
CA HIS A 136 0.32 -27.82 4.83
C HIS A 136 1.35 -28.72 4.16
N LYS A 137 1.77 -29.82 4.82
CA LYS A 137 2.71 -30.77 4.20
C LYS A 137 2.10 -31.43 2.96
N LEU A 138 0.84 -31.88 3.03
CA LEU A 138 0.15 -32.50 1.89
C LEU A 138 0.01 -31.52 0.71
N VAL A 139 -0.31 -30.26 0.98
CA VAL A 139 -0.38 -29.23 -0.06
C VAL A 139 1.01 -28.87 -0.59
N ALA A 140 2.04 -28.84 0.25
CA ALA A 140 3.41 -28.62 -0.19
C ALA A 140 3.90 -29.78 -1.08
N ASP A 141 3.60 -31.03 -0.72
CA ASP A 141 3.90 -32.21 -1.54
C ASP A 141 3.16 -32.12 -2.88
N LEU A 142 1.89 -31.72 -2.88
CA LEU A 142 1.11 -31.46 -4.10
C LEU A 142 1.74 -30.37 -4.99
N VAL A 143 2.23 -29.28 -4.41
CA VAL A 143 2.90 -28.19 -5.14
C VAL A 143 4.27 -28.63 -5.67
N ASN A 144 5.02 -29.43 -4.90
CA ASN A 144 6.37 -29.89 -5.25
C ASN A 144 6.35 -31.02 -6.30
N GLU A 145 5.46 -32.00 -6.15
CA GLU A 145 5.25 -33.04 -7.17
C GLU A 145 4.54 -32.46 -8.41
N GLY A 146 3.86 -31.32 -8.25
CA GLY A 146 3.06 -30.64 -9.25
C GLY A 146 3.52 -29.22 -9.59
N VAL A 147 4.66 -29.08 -10.29
CA VAL A 147 4.89 -27.98 -11.27
C VAL A 147 3.69 -27.84 -12.24
N ALA A 148 2.76 -28.80 -12.24
CA ALA A 148 1.50 -28.78 -12.95
C ALA A 148 0.24 -28.86 -12.04
N LEU A 149 -0.07 -27.82 -11.28
CA LEU A 149 -1.38 -27.16 -11.52
C LEU A 149 -1.23 -26.30 -12.79
N LYS A 150 -0.78 -26.94 -13.89
CA LYS A 150 -0.93 -26.38 -15.23
C LYS A 150 -2.41 -26.08 -15.33
N ALA A 151 -2.77 -24.99 -16.00
CA ALA A 151 -4.14 -24.48 -16.13
C ALA A 151 -5.21 -25.51 -16.60
N ASN A 152 -4.83 -26.78 -16.84
CA ASN A 152 -5.66 -27.87 -17.33
C ASN A 152 -5.73 -29.11 -16.41
N ARG A 153 -5.19 -29.14 -15.18
CA ARG A 153 -5.43 -30.28 -14.29
C ARG A 153 -6.85 -30.24 -13.71
N GLY A 154 -7.58 -31.33 -13.88
CA GLY A 154 -8.93 -31.49 -13.33
C GLY A 154 -8.91 -31.55 -11.81
N VAL A 155 -9.93 -31.00 -11.16
CA VAL A 155 -10.05 -31.01 -9.69
C VAL A 155 -10.09 -32.44 -9.11
N SER A 156 -10.66 -33.39 -9.86
CA SER A 156 -10.67 -34.81 -9.51
C SER A 156 -9.25 -35.40 -9.38
N GLU A 157 -8.32 -35.01 -10.27
CA GLU A 157 -6.92 -35.45 -10.17
C GLU A 157 -6.26 -34.91 -8.90
N VAL A 158 -6.49 -33.64 -8.59
CA VAL A 158 -5.96 -32.99 -7.38
C VAL A 158 -6.47 -33.70 -6.12
N LEU A 159 -7.77 -34.03 -6.06
CA LEU A 159 -8.34 -34.74 -4.93
C LEU A 159 -7.76 -36.16 -4.79
N ASN A 160 -7.57 -36.87 -5.91
CA ASN A 160 -6.98 -38.21 -5.91
C ASN A 160 -5.51 -38.20 -5.43
N GLU A 161 -4.71 -37.22 -5.84
CA GLU A 161 -3.34 -37.04 -5.37
C GLU A 161 -3.30 -36.72 -3.86
N LEU A 162 -4.14 -35.80 -3.40
CA LEU A 162 -4.29 -35.48 -1.98
C LEU A 162 -4.70 -36.72 -1.14
N ASP A 163 -5.57 -37.57 -1.67
CA ASP A 163 -5.94 -38.84 -1.05
C ASP A 163 -4.79 -39.84 -0.99
N ALA A 164 -3.97 -39.93 -2.06
CA ALA A 164 -2.78 -40.77 -2.07
C ALA A 164 -1.75 -40.28 -1.04
N PHE A 165 -1.49 -38.98 -0.98
CA PHE A 165 -0.56 -38.38 -0.01
C PHE A 165 -1.04 -38.57 1.43
N SER A 166 -2.32 -38.30 1.70
CA SER A 166 -2.89 -38.47 3.04
C SER A 166 -2.93 -39.93 3.47
N THR A 167 -3.20 -40.88 2.56
CA THR A 167 -3.14 -42.31 2.87
C THR A 167 -1.72 -42.72 3.27
N ARG A 168 -0.68 -42.23 2.58
CA ARG A 168 0.72 -42.49 2.96
C ARG A 168 1.11 -41.82 4.29
N ALA A 169 0.65 -40.59 4.52
CA ALA A 169 1.08 -39.79 5.66
C ALA A 169 0.34 -40.12 6.97
N ILE A 170 -0.96 -40.44 6.89
CA ILE A 170 -1.85 -40.61 8.05
C ILE A 170 -2.77 -41.83 7.95
N GLY A 171 -2.59 -42.69 6.94
CA GLY A 171 -3.36 -43.93 6.78
C GLY A 171 -4.83 -43.74 6.39
N LYS A 172 -5.26 -42.52 6.06
CA LYS A 172 -6.66 -42.20 5.74
C LYS A 172 -6.76 -41.23 4.58
N LYS A 173 -7.71 -41.48 3.68
CA LYS A 173 -8.10 -40.56 2.61
C LYS A 173 -8.78 -39.31 3.18
N LEU A 174 -8.51 -38.15 2.59
CA LEU A 174 -9.20 -36.90 2.92
C LEU A 174 -10.65 -36.91 2.39
N SER A 175 -10.90 -37.55 1.25
CA SER A 175 -12.25 -37.70 0.69
C SER A 175 -13.20 -38.45 1.62
N ALA A 176 -12.72 -39.54 2.22
CA ALA A 176 -13.43 -40.32 3.23
C ALA A 176 -13.68 -39.52 4.53
N ARG A 177 -12.98 -38.39 4.71
CA ARG A 177 -13.15 -37.48 5.85
C ARG A 177 -13.92 -36.21 5.49
N GLY A 178 -14.58 -36.16 4.34
CA GLY A 178 -15.48 -35.07 3.97
C GLY A 178 -14.91 -34.02 3.02
N LEU A 179 -13.68 -34.18 2.53
CA LEU A 179 -13.13 -33.34 1.46
C LEU A 179 -13.72 -33.76 0.10
N THR A 180 -14.54 -32.90 -0.50
CA THR A 180 -15.20 -33.19 -1.79
C THR A 180 -14.53 -32.42 -2.93
N GLU A 181 -14.72 -32.87 -4.17
CA GLU A 181 -14.22 -32.13 -5.35
C GLU A 181 -14.69 -30.68 -5.34
N LYS A 182 -15.98 -30.44 -5.04
CA LYS A 182 -16.53 -29.09 -4.92
C LYS A 182 -15.74 -28.21 -3.93
N LYS A 183 -15.37 -28.75 -2.76
CA LYS A 183 -14.60 -28.02 -1.74
C LYS A 183 -13.19 -27.70 -2.23
N VAL A 184 -12.56 -28.61 -2.98
CA VAL A 184 -11.26 -28.38 -3.62
C VAL A 184 -11.37 -27.31 -4.71
N THR A 185 -12.39 -27.39 -5.58
CA THR A 185 -12.68 -26.36 -6.60
C THR A 185 -12.84 -24.98 -5.96
N ASP A 186 -13.65 -24.89 -4.91
CA ASP A 186 -13.92 -23.63 -4.21
C ASP A 186 -12.68 -23.07 -3.51
N ALA A 187 -11.76 -23.94 -3.04
CA ALA A 187 -10.50 -23.53 -2.43
C ALA A 187 -9.47 -23.02 -3.47
N LEU A 188 -9.45 -23.64 -4.65
CA LEU A 188 -8.58 -23.26 -5.78
C LEU A 188 -9.11 -22.06 -6.57
N ASN A 189 -10.38 -21.68 -6.37
CA ASN A 189 -10.93 -20.47 -6.96
C ASN A 189 -10.46 -19.21 -6.22
N ILE A 190 -9.67 -18.37 -6.90
CA ILE A 190 -9.10 -17.13 -6.34
C ILE A 190 -10.17 -16.18 -5.82
N VAL A 191 -11.26 -15.97 -6.56
CA VAL A 191 -12.33 -15.04 -6.18
C VAL A 191 -13.02 -15.50 -4.90
N SER A 192 -13.34 -16.79 -4.82
CA SER A 192 -13.88 -17.42 -3.61
C SER A 192 -12.91 -17.26 -2.43
N SER A 193 -11.62 -17.52 -2.66
CA SER A 193 -10.55 -17.36 -1.67
C SER A 193 -10.48 -15.92 -1.13
N ILE A 194 -10.61 -14.91 -1.98
CA ILE A 194 -10.64 -13.49 -1.59
C ILE A 194 -11.89 -13.19 -0.76
N GLU A 195 -13.07 -13.63 -1.20
CA GLU A 195 -14.34 -13.35 -0.53
C GLU A 195 -14.47 -14.03 0.85
N LYS A 196 -13.85 -15.20 1.05
CA LYS A 196 -13.80 -15.86 2.36
C LYS A 196 -13.01 -15.06 3.40
N ARG A 197 -12.01 -14.28 2.98
CA ARG A 197 -11.19 -13.43 3.86
C ARG A 197 -11.92 -12.12 4.20
N ASN A 198 -13.11 -12.25 4.80
CA ASN A 198 -14.04 -11.17 5.10
C ASN A 198 -13.95 -10.61 6.53
N ILE A 199 -12.86 -10.94 7.22
CA ILE A 199 -12.51 -10.40 8.54
C ILE A 199 -12.07 -8.93 8.43
N LYS A 200 -12.01 -8.23 9.56
CA LYS A 200 -11.54 -6.84 9.62
C LYS A 200 -10.12 -6.73 9.05
N GLY A 201 -9.95 -5.90 8.01
CA GLY A 201 -8.67 -5.73 7.29
C GLY A 201 -8.42 -6.72 6.15
N GLY A 202 -9.33 -7.66 5.89
CA GLY A 202 -9.22 -8.62 4.80
C GLY A 202 -9.54 -8.04 3.40
N PRO A 203 -9.16 -8.74 2.32
CA PRO A 203 -9.33 -8.30 0.94
C PRO A 203 -10.73 -8.49 0.36
N ALA A 204 -11.66 -9.13 1.09
CA ALA A 204 -13.02 -9.36 0.58
C ALA A 204 -13.72 -8.05 0.22
N LYS A 205 -14.55 -8.05 -0.83
CA LYS A 205 -15.22 -6.85 -1.34
C LYS A 205 -16.07 -6.14 -0.30
N ARG A 206 -16.76 -6.91 0.55
CA ARG A 206 -17.57 -6.37 1.67
C ARG A 206 -16.71 -5.57 2.64
N GLU A 207 -15.57 -6.13 3.01
CA GLU A 207 -14.64 -5.50 3.96
C GLU A 207 -13.96 -4.29 3.32
N LEU A 208 -13.48 -4.39 2.08
CA LEU A 208 -12.92 -3.27 1.33
C LEU A 208 -13.90 -2.07 1.24
N ARG A 209 -15.19 -2.33 1.01
CA ARG A 209 -16.21 -1.27 1.01
C ARG A 209 -16.40 -0.63 2.39
N ARG A 210 -16.45 -1.42 3.46
CA ARG A 210 -16.49 -0.90 4.85
C ARG A 210 -15.27 -0.03 5.13
N MET A 211 -14.11 -0.54 4.74
CA MET A 211 -12.81 0.10 4.82
C MET A 211 -12.80 1.45 4.11
N ILE A 212 -13.28 1.54 2.86
CA ILE A 212 -13.37 2.80 2.10
C ILE A 212 -14.28 3.81 2.80
N ARG A 213 -15.46 3.38 3.27
CA ARG A 213 -16.38 4.26 4.01
C ARG A 213 -15.72 4.86 5.25
N ALA A 214 -15.05 4.03 6.05
CA ALA A 214 -14.34 4.49 7.24
C ALA A 214 -13.24 5.53 6.91
N ARG A 215 -12.49 5.35 5.80
CA ARG A 215 -11.48 6.33 5.38
C ARG A 215 -12.12 7.63 4.93
N LYS A 216 -13.22 7.58 4.17
CA LYS A 216 -13.96 8.79 3.77
C LYS A 216 -14.42 9.59 4.99
N THR A 217 -14.99 8.92 5.99
CA THR A 217 -15.39 9.57 7.25
C THR A 217 -14.20 10.19 8.00
N ASN A 218 -13.02 9.57 7.97
CA ASN A 218 -11.82 10.16 8.58
C ASN A 218 -11.36 11.41 7.79
N LEU A 219 -11.35 11.34 6.46
CA LEU A 219 -11.02 12.49 5.61
C LEU A 219 -11.97 13.68 5.87
N GLU A 220 -13.28 13.43 6.00
CA GLU A 220 -14.24 14.48 6.36
C GLU A 220 -13.94 15.14 7.72
N LYS A 221 -13.42 14.37 8.69
CA LYS A 221 -12.99 14.92 9.99
C LYS A 221 -11.72 15.74 9.86
N ASP A 222 -10.77 15.26 9.06
CA ASP A 222 -9.50 15.96 8.80
C ASP A 222 -9.78 17.28 8.08
N ASP A 223 -10.65 17.29 7.07
CA ASP A 223 -11.06 18.50 6.33
C ASP A 223 -11.72 19.52 7.26
N LYS A 224 -12.62 19.08 8.16
CA LYS A 224 -13.22 19.97 9.17
C LYS A 224 -12.16 20.54 10.11
N LEU A 225 -11.23 19.72 10.58
CA LEU A 225 -10.16 20.17 11.47
C LEU A 225 -9.24 21.20 10.79
N ILE A 226 -8.88 20.97 9.54
CA ILE A 226 -8.09 21.89 8.72
C ILE A 226 -8.85 23.19 8.49
N GLY A 227 -10.13 23.12 8.13
CA GLY A 227 -11.00 24.28 7.95
C GLY A 227 -11.07 25.16 9.19
N LEU A 228 -11.36 24.57 10.35
CA LEU A 228 -11.40 25.28 11.63
C LEU A 228 -10.07 25.95 11.99
N LYS A 229 -8.94 25.28 11.75
CA LYS A 229 -7.61 25.87 11.95
C LYS A 229 -7.37 27.05 10.99
N GLY A 230 -7.73 26.89 9.71
CA GLY A 230 -7.60 27.93 8.70
C GLY A 230 -8.43 29.18 9.02
N GLU A 231 -9.68 29.01 9.46
CA GLU A 231 -10.55 30.11 9.88
C GLU A 231 -9.98 30.88 11.08
N LYS A 232 -9.47 30.16 12.10
CA LYS A 232 -8.83 30.78 13.26
C LYS A 232 -7.62 31.63 12.86
N VAL A 233 -6.76 31.11 11.98
CA VAL A 233 -5.60 31.85 11.47
C VAL A 233 -6.04 33.07 10.68
N ARG A 234 -7.00 32.93 9.76
CA ARG A 234 -7.51 34.04 8.95
C ARG A 234 -8.10 35.15 9.81
N LYS A 235 -8.96 34.80 10.77
CA LYS A 235 -9.54 35.75 11.72
C LYS A 235 -8.46 36.51 12.49
N SER A 236 -7.45 35.79 12.98
CA SER A 236 -6.35 36.41 13.74
C SER A 236 -5.54 37.38 12.87
N LEU A 237 -5.31 37.06 11.60
CA LEU A 237 -4.66 37.95 10.64
C LEU A 237 -5.51 39.18 10.32
N ASP A 238 -6.82 39.01 10.16
CA ASP A 238 -7.75 40.12 9.91
C ASP A 238 -7.81 41.08 11.10
N ASP A 239 -7.86 40.55 12.32
CA ASP A 239 -7.87 41.34 13.55
C ASP A 239 -6.53 42.09 13.73
N LEU A 240 -5.41 41.43 13.45
CA LEU A 240 -4.10 42.09 13.41
C LEU A 240 -4.07 43.23 12.38
N ALA A 241 -4.57 43.00 11.17
CA ALA A 241 -4.60 44.01 10.12
C ALA A 241 -5.46 45.23 10.50
N LYS A 242 -6.60 45.01 11.18
CA LYS A 242 -7.44 46.10 11.73
C LYS A 242 -6.69 46.89 12.80
N GLU A 243 -6.00 46.21 13.71
CA GLU A 243 -5.26 46.86 14.78
C GLU A 243 -4.10 47.71 14.26
N VAL A 244 -3.36 47.21 13.27
CA VAL A 244 -2.29 47.96 12.58
C VAL A 244 -2.87 49.23 11.93
N LYS A 245 -3.99 49.12 11.20
CA LYS A 245 -4.67 50.28 10.60
C LYS A 245 -5.12 51.30 11.64
N ARG A 246 -5.67 50.84 12.77
CA ARG A 246 -6.10 51.69 13.89
C ARG A 246 -4.93 52.48 14.47
N LYS A 247 -3.83 51.81 14.80
CA LYS A 247 -2.63 52.46 15.36
C LYS A 247 -1.98 53.42 14.36
N ALA A 248 -1.91 53.05 13.08
CA ALA A 248 -1.39 53.93 12.03
C ALA A 248 -2.18 55.25 11.94
N ARG A 249 -3.53 55.20 12.02
CA ARG A 249 -4.36 56.40 12.05
C ARG A 249 -4.08 57.29 13.26
N ILE A 250 -3.95 56.71 14.45
CA ILE A 250 -3.65 57.45 15.68
C ILE A 250 -2.30 58.18 15.54
N ILE A 251 -1.27 57.48 15.06
CA ILE A 251 0.07 58.07 14.86
C ILE A 251 0.01 59.24 13.87
N THR A 252 -0.76 59.11 12.77
CA THR A 252 -0.93 60.19 11.80
C THR A 252 -1.63 61.41 12.40
N VAL A 253 -2.63 61.21 13.27
CA VAL A 253 -3.31 62.31 13.97
C VAL A 253 -2.38 62.99 14.97
N MET A 254 -1.58 62.23 15.73
CA MET A 254 -0.64 62.80 16.71
C MET A 254 0.54 63.56 16.10
N LYS A 255 0.86 63.32 14.82
CA LYS A 255 1.93 64.02 14.09
C LYS A 255 1.46 65.33 13.45
N ARG A 256 0.16 65.61 13.44
CA ARG A 256 -0.44 66.87 12.98
C ARG A 256 -0.67 67.78 14.17
#